data_AF-A0A7N2QX87-F1
#
_entry.id   AF-A0A7N2QX87-F1
#
_cell.length_a   1.000
_cell.length_b   1.000
_cell.length_c   1.000
_cell.angle_alpha   90.00
_cell.angle_beta   90.00
_cell.angle_gamma   90.00
#
_symmetry.space_group_name_H-M   'P 1'
#
loop_
_entity.id
_entity.type
_entity.pdbx_description
1 polymer ?
#
loop_
_entity_poly.entity_id
_entity_poly.type
_entity_poly.pdbx_seq_one_letter_code
_entity_poly.pdbx_strand_id
1 'polypeptide(L)'
;MNWAMEHENNRDISQQPKMKHKGKHDKPKPWDDDPNIDRWKIEKFDLSRNETGMLEVSSFSTLFPRYSEKYLQEVWPTVNSSLKEYGISCELNLVEGSLTVSTTRKTRDPYIIINARDLIKLLSRSFPVHQAIKILDDEMQCDIIKTGNLVHNRVSLGSQNTIIPLKISILGNLDS
;
A
#
# COMPACT_ATOMS: atom_id res chain seq x y z
N MET A 1 12.46 72.98 -18.76
CA MET A 1 11.03 72.66 -18.63
C MET A 1 10.89 71.19 -18.26
N ASN A 2 10.29 70.90 -17.11
CA ASN A 2 9.74 69.58 -16.80
C ASN A 2 8.41 69.41 -17.52
N TRP A 3 8.14 68.23 -18.05
CA TRP A 3 6.87 67.56 -17.80
C TRP A 3 7.07 66.05 -17.88
N ALA A 4 6.96 65.43 -16.71
CA ALA A 4 6.88 63.98 -16.55
C ALA A 4 5.47 63.51 -16.91
N MET A 5 5.35 62.33 -17.53
CA MET A 5 4.22 61.47 -17.25
C MET A 5 4.64 60.01 -17.43
N GLU A 6 4.80 59.36 -16.28
CA GLU A 6 4.87 57.92 -16.12
C GLU A 6 3.56 57.28 -16.58
N HIS A 7 3.64 56.07 -17.13
CA HIS A 7 2.65 55.04 -16.83
C HIS A 7 3.33 53.68 -16.71
N GLU A 8 3.09 53.06 -15.56
CA GLU A 8 3.63 51.82 -15.06
C GLU A 8 3.07 50.57 -15.76
N ASN A 9 3.90 49.52 -15.80
CA ASN A 9 3.62 48.15 -15.30
C ASN A 9 2.34 47.42 -15.77
N ASN A 10 2.48 46.35 -16.58
CA ASN A 10 1.86 45.05 -16.24
C ASN A 10 2.30 43.87 -17.14
N ARG A 11 3.05 42.94 -16.51
CA ARG A 11 2.96 41.47 -16.57
C ARG A 11 2.37 40.82 -17.84
N ASP A 12 3.26 40.20 -18.61
CA ASP A 12 2.92 39.17 -19.59
C ASP A 12 2.49 37.87 -18.84
N ILE A 13 1.18 37.71 -18.64
CA ILE A 13 0.58 36.44 -18.21
C ILE A 13 0.16 35.72 -19.49
N SER A 14 0.96 34.73 -19.88
CA SER A 14 0.66 33.76 -20.92
C SER A 14 -0.76 33.20 -20.77
N GLN A 15 -1.67 33.61 -21.65
CA GLN A 15 -3.02 33.08 -21.69
C GLN A 15 -3.02 31.72 -22.40
N GLN A 16 -3.26 30.65 -21.66
CA GLN A 16 -3.55 29.32 -22.23
C GLN A 16 -4.89 29.37 -23.00
N PRO A 17 -5.00 28.73 -24.18
CA PRO A 17 -6.23 28.77 -24.97
C PRO A 17 -7.34 27.97 -24.30
N LYS A 18 -8.47 28.63 -24.00
CA LYS A 18 -9.67 27.99 -23.45
C LYS A 18 -10.32 27.08 -24.50
N MET A 19 -10.22 25.76 -24.30
CA MET A 19 -10.89 24.77 -25.14
C MET A 19 -12.42 24.95 -25.04
N LYS A 20 -13.13 24.94 -26.17
CA LYS A 20 -14.60 25.07 -26.20
C LYS A 20 -15.24 23.78 -25.68
N HIS A 21 -15.74 23.81 -24.45
CA HIS A 21 -16.47 22.70 -23.84
C HIS A 21 -17.83 22.51 -24.54
N LYS A 22 -18.09 21.30 -25.07
CA LYS A 22 -19.41 20.96 -25.63
C LYS A 22 -20.29 20.40 -24.52
N GLY A 23 -20.89 21.30 -23.74
CA GLY A 23 -21.64 20.97 -22.52
C GLY A 23 -23.02 20.32 -22.71
N LYS A 24 -23.10 19.26 -23.53
CA LYS A 24 -24.34 18.46 -23.65
C LYS A 24 -24.47 17.41 -22.54
N HIS A 25 -23.36 17.08 -21.87
CA HIS A 25 -23.28 16.13 -20.77
C HIS A 25 -22.95 16.78 -19.42
N ASP A 26 -22.88 18.10 -19.36
CA ASP A 26 -22.61 18.90 -18.16
C ASP A 26 -23.89 19.11 -17.34
N LYS A 27 -24.82 18.15 -17.40
CA LYS A 27 -25.95 18.15 -16.49
C LYS A 27 -25.41 17.72 -15.13
N PRO A 28 -25.66 18.49 -14.05
CA PRO A 28 -25.30 18.03 -12.71
C PRO A 28 -25.99 16.69 -12.52
N LYS A 29 -25.18 15.68 -12.24
CA LYS A 29 -25.67 14.34 -11.99
C LYS A 29 -26.37 14.40 -10.64
N PRO A 30 -27.67 14.05 -10.53
CA PRO A 30 -28.40 14.19 -9.26
C PRO A 30 -27.83 13.36 -8.10
N TRP A 31 -26.93 12.42 -8.38
CA TRP A 31 -26.17 11.63 -7.39
C TRP A 31 -24.79 12.21 -7.06
N ASP A 32 -24.39 13.32 -7.69
CA ASP A 32 -23.12 14.00 -7.44
C ASP A 32 -23.23 15.12 -6.38
N ASP A 33 -24.43 15.49 -5.94
CA ASP A 33 -24.67 16.62 -5.00
C ASP A 33 -25.12 16.19 -3.59
N ASP A 34 -25.16 14.89 -3.26
CA ASP A 34 -25.53 14.43 -1.92
C ASP A 34 -24.39 14.73 -0.90
N PRO A 35 -24.57 15.68 0.06
CA PRO A 35 -23.53 16.07 1.01
C PRO A 35 -23.33 15.06 2.15
N ASN A 36 -24.15 13.99 2.19
CA ASN A 36 -24.14 12.97 3.24
C ASN A 36 -23.48 11.65 2.80
N ILE A 37 -23.13 11.51 1.52
CA ILE A 37 -22.51 10.31 0.97
C ILE A 37 -21.01 10.59 0.83
N ASP A 38 -20.25 10.16 1.82
CA ASP A 38 -18.80 10.23 1.80
C ASP A 38 -18.27 9.14 0.85
N ARG A 39 -18.05 9.53 -0.42
CA ARG A 39 -17.78 8.60 -1.54
C ARG A 39 -16.49 7.80 -1.39
N TRP A 40 -15.63 8.19 -0.44
CA TRP A 40 -14.33 7.58 -0.21
C TRP A 40 -14.22 6.89 1.16
N LYS A 41 -15.32 6.78 1.89
CA LYS A 41 -15.31 6.09 3.17
C LYS A 41 -15.22 4.58 2.95
N ILE A 42 -14.10 4.02 3.39
CA ILE A 42 -13.86 2.58 3.35
C ILE A 42 -14.71 1.96 4.47
N GLU A 43 -15.82 1.32 4.10
CA GLU A 43 -16.63 0.57 5.06
C GLU A 43 -15.92 -0.74 5.42
N LYS A 44 -15.79 -1.00 6.73
CA LYS A 44 -15.22 -2.26 7.24
C LYS A 44 -16.09 -3.43 6.80
N PHE A 45 -15.45 -4.50 6.34
CA PHE A 45 -16.16 -5.67 5.82
C PHE A 45 -16.99 -6.36 6.93
N ASP A 46 -18.30 -6.51 6.69
CA ASP A 46 -19.18 -7.25 7.59
C ASP A 46 -19.18 -8.76 7.28
N LEU A 47 -18.96 -9.59 8.31
CA LEU A 47 -18.89 -11.05 8.23
C LEU A 47 -20.16 -11.70 7.66
N SER A 48 -21.31 -11.03 7.77
CA SER A 48 -22.60 -11.45 7.22
C SER A 48 -22.62 -11.44 5.69
N ARG A 49 -21.78 -10.62 5.06
CA ARG A 49 -21.77 -10.43 3.59
C ARG A 49 -21.25 -11.64 2.81
N ASN A 50 -20.56 -12.57 3.48
CA ASN A 50 -20.09 -13.82 2.88
C ASN A 50 -20.25 -14.99 3.86
N GLU A 51 -21.42 -15.62 3.84
CA GLU A 51 -21.73 -16.80 4.67
C GLU A 51 -21.10 -18.10 4.15
N THR A 52 -20.90 -18.19 2.82
CA THR A 52 -20.48 -19.43 2.15
C THR A 52 -18.96 -19.62 2.16
N GLY A 53 -18.18 -18.54 2.39
CA GLY A 53 -16.73 -18.59 2.42
C GLY A 53 -16.10 -18.80 1.03
N MET A 54 -14.78 -18.98 1.00
CA MET A 54 -14.04 -19.17 -0.26
C MET A 54 -14.10 -20.64 -0.73
N LEU A 55 -14.53 -20.86 -1.98
CA LEU A 55 -14.59 -22.20 -2.58
C LEU A 55 -13.22 -22.68 -3.07
N GLU A 56 -12.45 -21.76 -3.66
CA GLU A 56 -11.12 -22.01 -4.20
C GLU A 56 -10.04 -21.53 -3.24
N VAL A 57 -8.91 -22.25 -3.22
CA VAL A 57 -7.77 -21.92 -2.39
C VAL A 57 -6.76 -21.14 -3.22
N SER A 58 -6.43 -19.94 -2.76
CA SER A 58 -5.33 -19.15 -3.30
C SER A 58 -4.13 -19.28 -2.38
N SER A 59 -2.97 -19.63 -2.92
CA SER A 59 -1.72 -19.77 -2.18
C SER A 59 -0.62 -18.89 -2.75
N PHE A 60 0.08 -18.16 -1.88
CA PHE A 60 1.25 -17.36 -2.24
C PHE A 60 2.44 -17.80 -1.41
N SER A 61 3.61 -17.91 -2.04
CA SER A 61 4.85 -18.25 -1.37
C SER A 61 5.95 -17.23 -1.68
N THR A 62 6.78 -16.92 -0.69
CA THR A 62 7.93 -16.02 -0.82
C THR A 62 9.15 -16.65 -0.16
N LEU A 63 10.27 -16.67 -0.89
CA LEU A 63 11.56 -17.12 -0.36
C LEU A 63 12.17 -16.05 0.56
N PHE A 64 12.84 -16.48 1.63
CA PHE A 64 13.55 -15.58 2.54
C PHE A 64 15.03 -15.95 2.68
N PRO A 65 15.90 -14.98 3.03
CA PRO A 65 17.32 -15.26 3.22
C PRO A 65 17.61 -16.10 4.47
N ARG A 66 18.60 -16.99 4.40
CA ARG A 66 18.98 -17.89 5.51
C ARG A 66 19.28 -17.18 6.83
N TYR A 67 19.78 -15.94 6.80
CA TYR A 67 20.09 -15.19 8.02
C TYR A 67 18.84 -14.78 8.81
N SER A 68 17.67 -14.67 8.17
CA SER A 68 16.41 -14.29 8.80
C SER A 68 15.69 -15.46 9.50
N GLU A 69 16.18 -16.69 9.32
CA GLU A 69 15.52 -17.92 9.79
C GLU A 69 15.27 -17.93 11.30
N LYS A 70 16.29 -17.58 12.10
CA LYS A 70 16.18 -17.54 13.56
C LYS A 70 15.13 -16.55 14.03
N TYR A 71 15.13 -15.34 13.45
CA TYR A 71 14.15 -14.31 13.76
C TYR A 71 12.74 -14.77 13.39
N LEU A 72 12.56 -15.34 12.20
CA LEU A 72 11.26 -15.82 11.74
C LEU A 72 10.71 -16.92 12.64
N GLN A 73 11.54 -17.85 13.12
CA GLN A 73 11.11 -18.90 14.05
C GLN A 73 10.54 -18.33 15.35
N GLU A 74 11.15 -17.30 15.93
CA GLU A 74 10.71 -16.68 17.19
C GLU A 74 9.37 -15.93 17.04
N VAL A 75 9.20 -15.23 15.91
CA VAL A 75 8.03 -14.36 15.69
C VAL A 75 6.87 -15.06 14.98
N TRP A 76 7.11 -16.25 14.39
CA TRP A 76 6.12 -17.05 13.69
C TRP A 76 4.80 -17.30 14.46
N PRO A 77 4.81 -17.67 15.76
CA PRO A 77 3.56 -17.90 16.49
C PRO A 77 2.67 -16.65 16.56
N THR A 78 3.28 -15.46 16.64
CA THR A 78 2.54 -14.19 16.65
C THR A 78 1.85 -13.95 15.31
N VAL A 79 2.57 -14.15 14.20
CA VAL A 79 2.03 -13.99 12.84
C VAL A 79 0.89 -14.97 12.59
N ASN A 80 1.07 -16.23 12.98
CA ASN A 80 0.05 -17.27 12.82
C ASN A 80 -1.21 -16.96 13.63
N SER A 81 -1.05 -16.42 14.85
CA SER A 81 -2.19 -16.03 15.68
C SER A 81 -3.01 -14.92 15.02
N SER A 82 -2.36 -13.86 14.52
CA SER A 82 -3.03 -12.76 13.82
C SER A 82 -3.72 -13.23 12.54
N LEU A 83 -3.08 -14.04 11.70
CA LEU A 83 -3.67 -14.51 10.43
C LEU A 83 -4.84 -15.51 10.64
N LYS A 84 -4.82 -16.25 11.75
CA LYS A 84 -5.88 -17.20 12.09
C LYS A 84 -7.22 -16.52 12.38
N GLU A 85 -7.20 -15.29 12.92
CA GLU A 85 -8.42 -14.49 13.15
C GLU A 85 -9.16 -14.18 11.85
N TYR A 86 -8.41 -13.95 10.77
CA TYR A 86 -8.95 -13.72 9.43
C TYR A 86 -9.21 -15.01 8.62
N GLY A 87 -8.91 -16.17 9.20
CA GLY A 87 -9.11 -17.48 8.54
C GLY A 87 -8.11 -17.78 7.43
N ILE A 88 -6.90 -17.22 7.48
CA ILE A 88 -5.79 -17.55 6.56
C ILE A 88 -4.88 -18.59 7.23
N SER A 89 -4.45 -19.59 6.46
CA SER A 89 -3.43 -20.55 6.90
C SER A 89 -2.05 -20.09 6.46
N CYS A 90 -1.09 -20.07 7.37
CA CYS A 90 0.30 -19.72 7.07
C CYS A 90 1.25 -20.85 7.48
N GLU A 91 2.23 -21.12 6.61
CA GLU A 91 3.23 -22.18 6.79
C GLU A 91 4.65 -21.61 6.61
N LEU A 92 5.55 -21.99 7.52
CA LEU A 92 6.97 -21.65 7.48
C LEU A 92 7.76 -22.91 7.16
N ASN A 93 8.41 -22.94 6.00
CA ASN A 93 9.28 -24.04 5.59
C ASN A 93 10.75 -23.64 5.77
N LEU A 94 11.42 -24.25 6.75
CA LEU A 94 12.83 -23.98 7.08
C LEU A 94 13.81 -24.67 6.13
N VAL A 95 13.41 -25.78 5.50
CA VAL A 95 14.26 -26.55 4.59
C VAL A 95 14.41 -25.83 3.26
N GLU A 96 13.28 -25.39 2.69
CA GLU A 96 13.26 -24.59 1.46
C GLU A 96 13.57 -23.11 1.72
N GLY A 97 13.38 -22.63 2.96
CA GLY A 97 13.50 -21.22 3.30
C GLY A 97 12.37 -20.39 2.69
N SER A 98 11.13 -20.90 2.76
CA SER A 98 9.95 -20.29 2.14
C SER A 98 8.85 -20.00 3.17
N LEU A 99 8.17 -18.87 2.97
CA LEU A 99 6.96 -18.47 3.70
C LEU A 99 5.78 -18.64 2.78
N THR A 100 4.78 -19.40 3.21
CA THR A 100 3.57 -19.67 2.41
C THR A 100 2.33 -19.21 3.15
N VAL A 101 1.44 -18.50 2.46
CA VAL A 101 0.09 -18.16 2.93
C VAL A 101 -0.93 -18.74 1.99
N SER A 102 -2.02 -19.26 2.54
CA SER A 102 -3.11 -19.88 1.79
C SER A 102 -4.46 -19.50 2.39
N THR A 103 -5.43 -19.24 1.52
CA THR A 103 -6.82 -19.03 1.96
C THR A 103 -7.45 -20.35 2.40
N THR A 104 -8.42 -20.27 3.30
CA THR A 104 -9.20 -21.43 3.71
C THR A 104 -10.69 -21.18 3.42
N ARG A 105 -11.52 -22.23 3.53
CA ARG A 105 -12.98 -22.07 3.43
C ARG A 105 -13.57 -21.14 4.49
N LYS A 106 -12.80 -20.82 5.54
CA LYS A 106 -13.22 -19.90 6.62
C LYS A 106 -12.90 -18.45 6.31
N THR A 107 -12.11 -18.16 5.27
CA THR A 107 -11.78 -16.80 4.86
C THR A 107 -13.05 -16.09 4.37
N ARG A 108 -13.37 -14.96 5.00
CA ARG A 108 -14.62 -14.21 4.77
C ARG A 108 -14.48 -13.13 3.72
N ASP A 109 -13.37 -12.40 3.78
CA ASP A 109 -13.03 -11.36 2.80
C ASP A 109 -12.03 -11.91 1.77
N PRO A 110 -12.30 -11.83 0.46
CA PRO A 110 -11.33 -12.19 -0.56
C PRO A 110 -10.09 -11.29 -0.59
N TYR A 111 -10.15 -10.03 -0.14
CA TYR A 111 -9.02 -9.09 -0.26
C TYR A 111 -7.91 -9.35 0.77
N ILE A 112 -8.25 -9.92 1.93
CA ILE A 112 -7.30 -10.20 3.01
C ILE A 112 -6.09 -11.08 2.61
N ILE A 113 -6.21 -11.91 1.57
CA ILE A 113 -5.07 -12.70 1.04
C ILE A 113 -3.99 -11.81 0.41
N ILE A 114 -4.37 -10.66 -0.15
CA ILE A 114 -3.44 -9.69 -0.72
C ILE A 114 -2.65 -9.00 0.40
N ASN A 115 -3.32 -8.62 1.49
CA ASN A 115 -2.67 -8.07 2.67
C ASN A 115 -1.71 -9.10 3.30
N ALA A 116 -2.12 -10.37 3.40
CA ALA A 116 -1.25 -11.45 3.88
C ALA A 116 -0.05 -11.73 2.96
N ARG A 117 -0.23 -11.62 1.65
CA ARG A 117 0.85 -11.70 0.66
C ARG A 117 1.89 -10.61 0.90
N ASP A 118 1.45 -9.39 1.17
CA ASP A 118 2.38 -8.29 1.35
C ASP A 118 3.05 -8.31 2.75
N LEU A 119 2.36 -8.84 3.76
CA LEU A 119 2.94 -9.19 5.06
C LEU A 119 4.14 -10.15 4.91
N ILE A 120 4.00 -11.28 4.21
CA ILE A 120 5.12 -12.22 4.04
C ILE A 120 6.29 -11.64 3.23
N LYS A 121 6.01 -10.75 2.27
CA LYS A 121 7.07 -10.04 1.53
C LYS A 121 7.88 -9.12 2.42
N LEU A 122 7.24 -8.44 3.38
CA LEU A 122 7.93 -7.58 4.34
C LEU A 122 8.80 -8.37 5.31
N LEU A 123 8.28 -9.49 5.80
CA LEU A 123 9.03 -10.40 6.67
C LEU A 123 10.29 -10.94 5.98
N SER A 124 10.20 -11.28 4.69
CA SER A 124 11.36 -11.69 3.87
C SER A 124 12.46 -10.62 3.82
N ARG A 125 12.10 -9.33 3.95
CA ARG A 125 13.04 -8.19 3.97
C ARG A 125 13.46 -7.75 5.37
N SER A 126 13.26 -8.59 6.39
CA SER A 126 13.65 -8.32 7.79
C SER A 126 12.91 -7.12 8.41
N PHE A 127 11.64 -6.91 8.04
CA PHE A 127 10.80 -5.87 8.62
C PHE A 127 10.26 -6.28 10.01
N PRO A 128 10.11 -5.35 10.98
CA PRO A 128 9.60 -5.67 12.32
C PRO A 128 8.16 -6.18 12.32
N VAL A 129 7.91 -7.32 12.96
CA VAL A 129 6.60 -8.01 12.96
C VAL A 129 5.47 -7.15 13.52
N HIS A 130 5.69 -6.42 14.62
CA HIS A 130 4.66 -5.56 15.22
C HIS A 130 4.15 -4.46 14.28
N GLN A 131 5.01 -3.96 13.39
CA GLN A 131 4.61 -2.99 12.37
C GLN A 131 3.97 -3.68 11.18
N ALA A 132 4.45 -4.88 10.83
CA ALA A 132 3.94 -5.65 9.71
C ALA A 132 2.48 -6.10 9.92
N ILE A 133 2.10 -6.47 11.15
CA ILE A 133 0.74 -6.91 11.48
C ILE A 133 -0.31 -5.83 11.18
N LYS A 134 0.04 -4.55 11.28
CA LYS A 134 -0.87 -3.44 11.03
C LYS A 134 -1.35 -3.35 9.58
N ILE A 135 -0.68 -4.01 8.64
CA ILE A 135 -1.09 -4.08 7.22
C ILE A 135 -2.33 -4.96 7.03
N LEU A 136 -2.69 -5.75 8.03
CA LEU A 136 -3.96 -6.48 8.02
C LEU A 136 -5.16 -5.53 8.16
N ASP A 137 -4.96 -4.30 8.64
CA ASP A 137 -5.98 -3.27 8.68
C ASP A 137 -6.11 -2.57 7.32
N ASP A 138 -7.35 -2.37 6.85
CA ASP A 138 -7.64 -1.81 5.51
C ASP A 138 -7.12 -0.37 5.29
N GLU A 139 -6.86 0.37 6.37
CA GLU A 139 -6.33 1.75 6.30
C GLU A 139 -4.84 1.80 5.94
N MET A 140 -4.12 0.69 6.08
CA MET A 140 -2.67 0.67 5.98
C MET A 140 -2.21 -0.10 4.74
N GLN A 141 -1.53 0.59 3.83
CA GLN A 141 -1.00 -0.01 2.61
C GLN A 141 0.53 -0.08 2.64
N CYS A 142 1.09 -1.12 2.02
CA CYS A 142 2.53 -1.28 1.93
C CYS A 142 2.99 -1.48 0.48
N ASP A 143 4.10 -0.82 0.15
CA ASP A 143 4.70 -0.90 -1.17
C ASP A 143 6.22 -0.97 -1.09
N ILE A 144 6.82 -1.77 -1.97
CA ILE A 144 8.27 -1.94 -2.08
C ILE A 144 8.76 -1.18 -3.30
N ILE A 145 9.35 0.00 -3.07
CA ILE A 145 9.89 0.85 -4.13
C ILE A 145 11.33 0.43 -4.45
N LYS A 146 11.58 0.04 -5.70
CA LYS A 146 12.93 -0.28 -6.19
C LYS A 146 13.67 0.99 -6.58
N THR A 147 14.62 1.43 -5.75
CA THR A 147 15.42 2.64 -6.02
C THR A 147 16.67 2.38 -6.88
N GLY A 148 17.06 1.12 -7.11
CA GLY A 148 18.34 0.74 -7.70
C GLY A 148 18.62 1.26 -9.13
N ASN A 149 17.59 1.57 -9.92
CA ASN A 149 17.74 2.09 -11.30
C ASN A 149 17.51 3.61 -11.40
N LEU A 150 17.20 4.29 -10.29
CA LEU A 150 16.83 5.70 -10.31
C LEU A 150 18.06 6.63 -10.39
N VAL A 151 19.25 6.15 -10.00
CA VAL A 151 20.46 6.97 -9.92
C VAL A 151 21.52 6.50 -10.92
N HIS A 152 21.86 7.36 -11.88
CA HIS A 152 22.87 7.10 -12.91
C HIS A 152 24.31 7.06 -12.36
N ASN A 153 24.60 7.80 -11.28
CA ASN A 153 25.93 7.84 -10.66
C ASN A 153 25.98 7.07 -9.33
N ARG A 154 26.63 5.89 -9.35
CA ARG A 154 26.82 5.04 -8.17
C ARG A 154 27.78 5.64 -7.12
N VAL A 155 28.58 6.65 -7.49
CA VAL A 155 29.61 7.25 -6.61
C VAL A 155 29.02 8.27 -5.63
N SER A 156 27.92 8.96 -6.01
CA SER A 156 27.27 9.96 -5.15
C SER A 156 26.42 9.34 -4.02
N LEU A 157 26.07 8.06 -4.13
CA LEU A 157 25.51 7.27 -3.04
C LEU A 157 26.68 6.69 -2.22
N GLY A 158 27.49 7.59 -1.67
CA GLY A 158 28.81 7.28 -1.12
C GLY A 158 28.80 6.16 -0.07
N SER A 159 29.90 5.39 -0.03
CA SER A 159 30.44 4.67 1.14
C SER A 159 29.47 3.93 2.08
N GLN A 160 28.33 3.45 1.61
CA GLN A 160 27.47 2.59 2.41
C GLN A 160 27.38 1.22 1.74
N ASN A 161 28.41 0.41 2.00
CA ASN A 161 28.24 -1.04 2.18
C ASN A 161 27.36 -1.36 3.41
N THR A 162 26.75 -0.35 4.03
CA THR A 162 25.62 -0.50 4.94
C THR A 162 24.36 -0.44 4.11
N ILE A 163 23.78 -1.61 3.84
CA ILE A 163 22.35 -1.85 3.62
C ILE A 163 21.65 -0.61 3.06
N ILE A 164 21.50 -0.50 1.73
CA ILE A 164 20.53 0.44 1.16
C ILE A 164 19.21 0.08 1.85
N PRO A 165 18.69 0.89 2.79
CA PRO A 165 17.46 0.50 3.46
C PRO A 165 16.43 0.51 2.34
N LEU A 166 15.85 -0.65 2.07
CA LEU A 166 14.60 -0.69 1.33
C LEU A 166 13.68 0.20 2.15
N LYS A 167 13.44 1.41 1.65
CA LYS A 167 12.58 2.38 2.33
C LYS A 167 11.18 1.81 2.20
N ILE A 168 10.82 0.97 3.17
CA ILE A 168 9.48 0.43 3.33
C ILE A 168 8.67 1.60 3.87
N SER A 169 8.04 2.31 2.95
CA SER A 169 7.08 3.36 3.28
C SER A 169 5.76 2.68 3.55
N ILE A 170 5.33 2.68 4.80
CA ILE A 170 3.93 2.41 5.11
C ILE A 170 3.21 3.76 5.03
N LEU A 171 2.36 3.91 4.02
CA LEU A 171 1.51 5.10 3.89
C LEU A 171 0.33 4.87 4.83
N GLY A 172 0.39 5.47 6.02
CA GLY A 172 -0.78 5.68 6.87
C GLY A 172 -1.25 7.12 6.70
N ASN A 173 -2.53 7.32 6.38
CA ASN A 173 -3.13 8.65 6.48
C ASN A 173 -3.16 9.03 7.96
N LEU A 174 -2.36 10.04 8.32
CA LEU A 174 -2.45 10.74 9.60
C LEU A 174 -3.59 11.76 9.47
N ASP A 175 -4.83 11.30 9.57
CA ASP A 175 -5.98 12.18 9.71
C ASP A 175 -6.75 11.81 10.99
N SER A 176 -6.52 12.60 12.04
CA SER A 176 -7.40 12.77 13.21
C SER A 176 -7.32 14.21 13.69
#